data_AF-A0A7Y5MQK8-F1
#
_entry.id   AF-A0A7Y5MQK8-F1
#
_cell.length_a   1.000
_cell.length_b   1.000
_cell.length_c   1.000
_cell.angle_alpha   90.00
_cell.angle_beta   90.00
_cell.angle_gamma   90.00
#
_symmetry.space_group_name_H-M   'P 1'
#
loop_
_entity.id
_entity.type
_entity.pdbx_description
1 polymer ?
#
loop_
_entity_poly.entity_id
_entity_poly.type
_entity_poly.pdbx_seq_one_letter_code
_entity_poly.pdbx_strand_id
1 'polypeptide(L)'
;AKDESGVQQIFGIHPAGGDPVQLTALPEGVACSPRWSPDGKQLVAVSGEGRLFTHPAPGVVGMPAGAGPTFLTEPVEGPSAPTKPAISPDGKTIAFNRLLKSGDSEWMQIFVVGLGD
;
A
#
# COMPACT_ATOMS: atom_id res chain seq x y z
N ALA A 1 4.37 11.82 -2.61
CA ALA A 1 5.40 12.81 -2.98
C ALA A 1 6.73 12.08 -3.12
N LYS A 2 7.84 12.76 -3.46
CA LYS A 2 9.16 12.13 -3.45
C LYS A 2 9.88 12.47 -2.15
N ASP A 3 10.65 11.52 -1.62
CA ASP A 3 11.56 11.77 -0.51
C ASP A 3 12.84 12.48 -0.96
N GLU A 4 13.76 12.71 -0.02
CA GLU A 4 15.04 13.40 -0.27
C GLU A 4 15.92 12.69 -1.31
N SER A 5 15.73 11.38 -1.51
CA SER A 5 16.43 10.58 -2.52
C SER A 5 15.73 10.59 -3.89
N GLY A 6 14.59 11.27 -4.01
CA GLY A 6 13.80 11.32 -5.25
C GLY A 6 12.89 10.12 -5.48
N VAL A 7 12.74 9.24 -4.48
CA VAL A 7 11.91 8.03 -4.54
C VAL A 7 10.48 8.35 -4.13
N GLN A 8 9.51 7.77 -4.83
CA GLN A 8 8.10 8.03 -4.58
C GLN A 8 7.63 7.34 -3.29
N GLN A 9 7.15 8.12 -2.32
CA GLN A 9 6.63 7.64 -1.04
C GLN A 9 5.21 8.19 -0.77
N ILE A 10 4.57 7.62 0.23
CA ILE A 10 3.33 8.16 0.80
C ILE A 10 3.70 9.24 1.81
N PHE A 11 3.04 10.39 1.69
CA PHE A 11 3.14 11.50 2.64
C PHE A 11 1.74 11.87 3.10
N GLY A 12 1.59 12.18 4.38
CA GLY A 12 0.37 12.71 4.97
C GLY A 12 0.51 14.22 5.17
N ILE A 13 -0.60 14.96 5.01
CA ILE A 13 -0.68 16.37 5.35
C ILE A 13 -1.96 16.60 6.14
N HIS A 14 -1.91 17.48 7.13
CA HIS A 14 -3.09 17.86 7.87
C HIS A 14 -4.10 18.57 6.92
N PRO A 15 -5.42 18.35 7.05
CA PRO A 15 -6.42 18.93 6.14
C PRO A 15 -6.46 20.47 6.14
N ALA A 16 -6.03 21.09 7.24
CA ALA A 16 -5.86 22.54 7.32
C ALA A 16 -4.56 23.07 6.67
N GLY A 17 -3.75 22.20 6.05
CA GLY A 17 -2.43 22.53 5.51
C GLY A 17 -1.30 22.28 6.51
N GLY A 18 -0.09 22.73 6.16
CA GLY A 18 1.15 22.51 6.90
C GLY A 18 2.17 21.68 6.11
N ASP A 19 3.30 21.34 6.73
CA ASP A 19 4.34 20.54 6.10
C ASP A 19 3.91 19.07 5.99
N PRO A 20 4.08 18.43 4.81
CA PRO A 20 3.84 17.01 4.68
C PRO A 20 4.78 16.16 5.54
N VAL A 21 4.23 15.13 6.19
CA VAL A 21 4.97 14.13 6.96
C VAL A 21 5.14 12.88 6.12
N GLN A 22 6.37 12.40 5.97
CA GLN A 22 6.66 11.14 5.27
C GLN A 22 6.11 9.96 6.07
N LEU A 23 5.23 9.16 5.45
CA LEU A 23 4.59 7.99 6.07
C LEU A 23 5.26 6.68 5.67
N THR A 24 5.98 6.62 4.54
CA THR A 24 6.71 5.42 4.11
C THR A 24 8.15 5.75 3.72
N ALA A 25 9.05 4.79 3.88
CA ALA A 25 10.45 4.87 3.45
C ALA A 25 10.88 3.55 2.82
N LEU A 26 10.26 3.18 1.69
CA LEU A 26 10.62 1.97 0.94
C LEU A 26 11.73 2.28 -0.07
N PRO A 27 12.79 1.46 -0.18
CA PRO A 27 13.89 1.73 -1.12
C PRO A 27 13.43 1.86 -2.58
N GLU A 28 12.47 1.03 -3.00
CA GLU A 28 11.90 1.02 -4.35
C GLU A 28 10.66 1.92 -4.46
N GLY A 29 10.27 2.57 -3.36
CA GLY A 29 9.13 3.45 -3.27
C GLY A 29 7.78 2.72 -3.29
N VAL A 30 6.73 3.48 -3.60
CA VAL A 30 5.34 3.06 -3.58
C VAL A 30 4.68 3.33 -4.92
N ALA A 31 4.07 2.29 -5.50
CA ALA A 31 3.15 2.41 -6.61
C ALA A 31 1.80 2.94 -6.08
N CYS A 32 1.49 4.21 -6.33
CA CYS A 32 0.35 4.91 -5.72
C CYS A 32 -0.98 4.14 -5.86
N SER A 33 -1.45 3.55 -4.77
CA SER A 33 -2.81 3.04 -4.56
C SER A 33 -3.14 2.89 -3.06
N PRO A 34 -2.89 3.91 -2.21
CA PRO A 34 -3.10 3.76 -0.77
C PRO A 34 -4.59 3.71 -0.42
N ARG A 35 -4.94 2.88 0.57
CA ARG A 35 -6.25 2.91 1.24
C ARG A 35 -6.05 2.80 2.73
N TRP A 36 -6.74 3.65 3.47
CA TRP A 36 -6.79 3.59 4.92
C TRP A 36 -7.64 2.42 5.39
N SER A 37 -7.25 1.79 6.49
CA SER A 37 -8.12 0.90 7.24
C SER A 37 -9.29 1.70 7.83
N PRO A 38 -10.45 1.05 8.06
CA PRO A 38 -11.61 1.71 8.65
C PRO A 38 -11.34 2.35 10.03
N ASP A 39 -10.40 1.79 10.80
CA ASP A 39 -9.98 2.33 12.11
C ASP A 39 -8.92 3.44 12.02
N GLY A 40 -8.44 3.76 10.82
CA GLY A 40 -7.44 4.79 10.55
C GLY A 40 -6.03 4.49 11.08
N LYS A 41 -5.76 3.27 11.57
CA LYS A 41 -4.46 2.93 12.18
C LYS A 41 -3.42 2.48 11.17
N GLN A 42 -3.84 2.01 10.00
CA GLN A 42 -2.96 1.48 8.98
C GLN A 42 -3.45 1.84 7.58
N LEU A 43 -2.54 1.77 6.62
CA LEU A 43 -2.85 1.83 5.20
C LEU A 43 -2.47 0.52 4.52
N VAL A 44 -3.13 0.21 3.42
CA VAL A 44 -2.66 -0.77 2.43
C VAL A 44 -2.20 -0.02 1.19
N ALA A 45 -1.10 -0.44 0.60
CA ALA A 45 -0.60 0.08 -0.67
C ALA A 45 0.19 -1.00 -1.44
N VAL A 46 0.73 -0.60 -2.59
CA VAL A 46 1.57 -1.46 -3.44
C VAL A 46 2.96 -0.85 -3.52
N SER A 47 4.02 -1.62 -3.28
CA SER A 47 5.40 -1.12 -3.37
C SER A 47 5.79 -0.89 -4.83
N GLY A 48 6.92 -0.21 -5.06
CA GLY A 48 7.51 -0.07 -6.39
C GLY A 48 7.86 -1.41 -7.05
N GLU A 49 8.14 -2.44 -6.25
CA GLU A 49 8.36 -3.82 -6.70
C GLU A 49 7.06 -4.63 -6.91
N GLY A 50 5.89 -3.99 -6.80
CA GLY A 50 4.61 -4.66 -7.01
C GLY A 50 4.20 -5.61 -5.88
N ARG A 51 4.61 -5.33 -4.63
CA ARG A 51 4.14 -6.09 -3.46
C ARG A 51 2.97 -5.38 -2.80
N LEU A 52 1.90 -6.11 -2.50
CA LEU A 52 0.85 -5.61 -1.61
C LEU A 52 1.41 -5.55 -0.19
N PHE A 53 1.23 -4.43 0.51
CA PHE A 53 1.68 -4.31 1.90
C PHE A 53 0.70 -3.51 2.76
N THR A 54 0.65 -3.83 4.05
CA THR A 54 0.10 -2.93 5.07
C THR A 54 1.21 -2.13 5.74
N HIS A 55 0.88 -0.93 6.17
CA HIS A 55 1.80 -0.06 6.89
C HIS A 55 1.04 0.66 8.00
N PRO A 56 1.48 0.57 9.26
CA PRO A 56 0.95 1.40 10.32
C PRO A 56 1.12 2.87 9.96
N ALA A 57 0.05 3.64 10.07
CA ALA A 57 0.06 5.06 9.76
C ALA A 57 -0.82 5.86 10.74
N PRO A 58 -0.72 5.66 12.07
CA PRO A 58 -1.50 6.43 13.02
C PRO A 58 -1.25 7.93 12.79
N GLY A 59 -2.36 8.66 12.57
CA GLY A 59 -2.38 9.92 11.81
C GLY A 59 -1.35 10.98 12.19
N VAL A 60 -0.54 11.39 11.21
CA VAL A 60 0.09 12.71 10.98
C VAL A 60 0.84 13.39 12.16
N VAL A 61 0.99 12.76 13.32
CA VAL A 61 1.78 13.32 14.44
C VAL A 61 2.58 12.23 15.15
N GLY A 62 3.91 12.31 15.01
CA GLY A 62 4.85 12.01 16.09
C GLY A 62 5.07 10.55 16.50
N MET A 63 4.83 9.57 15.64
CA MET A 63 5.24 8.18 15.93
C MET A 63 6.65 7.91 15.40
N PRO A 64 7.56 7.34 16.21
CA PRO A 64 8.87 6.90 15.75
C PRO A 64 8.73 5.77 14.71
N ALA A 65 9.79 5.54 13.94
CA ALA A 65 9.90 4.59 12.81
C ALA A 65 9.75 3.09 13.19
N GLY A 66 8.72 2.75 13.98
CA GLY A 66 8.67 1.55 14.82
C GLY A 66 7.94 0.35 14.24
N ALA A 67 7.36 0.42 13.04
CA ALA A 67 6.91 -0.77 12.34
C ALA A 67 7.04 -0.55 10.83
N GLY A 68 7.96 -1.27 10.21
CA GLY A 68 8.09 -1.30 8.75
C GLY A 68 6.84 -1.87 8.07
N PRO A 69 6.79 -1.85 6.73
CA PRO A 69 5.70 -2.49 6.00
C PRO A 69 5.60 -3.99 6.35
N THR A 70 4.38 -4.51 6.40
CA THR A 70 4.13 -5.96 6.34
C THR A 70 3.72 -6.29 4.92
N PHE A 71 4.60 -7.00 4.20
CA PHE A 71 4.33 -7.44 2.85
C PHE A 71 3.44 -8.69 2.85
N LEU A 72 2.37 -8.65 2.06
CA LEU A 72 1.34 -9.70 1.97
C LEU A 72 1.48 -10.57 0.72
N THR A 73 2.28 -10.12 -0.26
CA THR A 73 2.55 -10.85 -1.49
C THR A 73 4.04 -10.80 -1.83
N GLU A 74 4.46 -11.78 -2.62
CA GLU A 74 5.74 -11.75 -3.32
C GLU A 74 5.80 -10.59 -4.33
N PRO A 75 7.01 -10.14 -4.72
CA PRO A 75 7.20 -9.17 -5.79
C PRO A 75 6.58 -9.65 -7.10
N VAL A 76 5.92 -8.74 -7.81
CA VAL A 76 5.33 -9.01 -9.12
C VAL A 76 5.55 -7.81 -10.00
N GLU A 77 6.34 -7.98 -11.05
CA GLU A 77 6.65 -6.90 -11.98
C GLU A 77 5.54 -6.69 -13.02
N GLY A 78 5.49 -5.46 -13.53
CA GLY A 78 4.68 -5.10 -14.68
C GLY A 78 3.18 -5.16 -14.44
N PRO A 79 2.37 -5.40 -15.49
CA PRO A 79 0.92 -5.23 -15.44
C PRO A 79 0.20 -6.29 -14.56
N SER A 80 0.91 -7.34 -14.14
CA SER A 80 0.37 -8.40 -13.27
C SER A 80 0.48 -8.08 -11.78
N ALA A 81 1.13 -6.96 -11.42
CA ALA A 81 1.22 -6.46 -10.06
C ALA A 81 -0.18 -6.23 -9.45
N PRO A 82 -0.35 -6.37 -8.12
CA PRO A 82 -1.57 -5.98 -7.43
C PRO A 82 -1.95 -4.53 -7.74
N THR A 83 -3.23 -4.28 -7.96
CA THR A 83 -3.77 -2.93 -8.14
C THR A 83 -5.07 -2.73 -7.37
N LYS A 84 -5.39 -1.46 -7.08
CA LYS A 84 -6.66 -1.05 -6.48
C LYS A 84 -7.05 -1.87 -5.24
N PRO A 85 -6.18 -1.99 -4.21
CA PRO A 85 -6.55 -2.69 -3.01
C PRO A 85 -7.75 -2.04 -2.31
N ALA A 86 -8.47 -2.81 -1.51
CA ALA A 86 -9.55 -2.35 -0.64
C ALA A 86 -9.57 -3.20 0.62
N ILE A 87 -9.64 -2.54 1.79
CA ILE A 87 -9.73 -3.20 3.10
C ILE A 87 -11.20 -3.38 3.45
N SER A 88 -11.57 -4.54 4.01
CA SER A 88 -12.93 -4.83 4.50
C SER A 88 -13.32 -3.91 5.67
N PRO A 89 -14.63 -3.67 5.91
CA PRO A 89 -15.09 -2.81 7.01
C PRO A 89 -14.65 -3.25 8.40
N ASP A 90 -14.45 -4.55 8.62
CA ASP A 90 -13.94 -5.12 9.87
C ASP A 90 -12.40 -5.09 9.96
N GLY A 91 -11.71 -4.64 8.91
CA GLY A 91 -10.25 -4.55 8.85
C GLY A 91 -9.53 -5.89 8.68
N LYS A 92 -10.24 -7.01 8.51
CA LYS A 92 -9.64 -8.36 8.52
C LYS A 92 -9.20 -8.88 7.16
N THR A 93 -9.65 -8.27 6.08
CA THR A 93 -9.49 -8.80 4.72
C THR A 93 -9.13 -7.69 3.75
N ILE A 94 -8.30 -8.01 2.76
CA ILE A 94 -7.96 -7.12 1.65
C ILE A 94 -8.33 -7.78 0.33
N ALA A 95 -9.14 -7.10 -0.49
CA ALA A 95 -9.37 -7.46 -1.88
C ALA A 95 -8.49 -6.61 -2.80
N PHE A 96 -7.98 -7.19 -3.88
CA PHE A 96 -7.16 -6.49 -4.87
C PHE A 96 -7.27 -7.14 -6.24
N ASN A 97 -6.93 -6.37 -7.27
CA ASN A 97 -6.97 -6.81 -8.66
C ASN A 97 -5.58 -7.30 -9.12
N ARG A 98 -5.54 -8.36 -9.93
CA ARG A 98 -4.35 -8.72 -10.72
C ARG A 98 -4.74 -9.08 -12.15
N LEU A 99 -3.91 -8.68 -13.10
CA LEU A 99 -3.96 -9.21 -14.45
C LEU A 99 -3.29 -10.58 -14.46
N LEU A 100 -4.02 -11.60 -14.90
CA LEU A 100 -3.47 -12.94 -15.15
C LEU A 100 -3.26 -13.10 -16.65
N LYS A 101 -2.21 -13.83 -17.00
CA LYS A 101 -1.86 -14.16 -18.38
C LYS A 101 -1.75 -15.68 -18.52
N SER A 102 -2.32 -16.22 -19.57
CA SER A 102 -2.14 -17.63 -19.97
C SER A 102 -2.16 -17.72 -21.49
N GLY A 103 -1.02 -18.08 -22.09
CA GLY A 103 -0.83 -17.93 -23.54
C GLY A 103 -1.08 -16.49 -24.00
N ASP A 104 -1.88 -16.34 -25.05
CA ASP A 104 -2.27 -15.02 -25.60
C ASP A 104 -3.48 -14.40 -24.89
N SER A 105 -4.01 -15.06 -23.84
CA SER A 105 -5.18 -14.56 -23.09
C SER A 105 -4.75 -13.80 -21.84
N GLU A 106 -5.40 -12.66 -21.61
CA GLU A 106 -5.24 -11.87 -20.40
C GLU A 106 -6.63 -11.57 -19.79
N TRP A 107 -6.74 -11.67 -18.47
CA TRP A 107 -7.97 -11.31 -17.77
C TRP A 107 -7.68 -10.74 -16.39
N MET A 108 -8.54 -9.82 -15.96
CA MET A 108 -8.50 -9.30 -14.60
C MET A 108 -9.18 -10.27 -13.66
N GLN A 109 -8.51 -10.60 -12.55
CA GLN A 109 -9.05 -11.42 -11.48
C GLN A 109 -8.97 -10.66 -10.15
N ILE A 110 -9.99 -10.85 -9.32
CA ILE A 110 -10.01 -10.35 -7.95
C ILE A 110 -9.43 -11.42 -7.03
N PHE A 111 -8.47 -11.01 -6.22
CA PHE A 111 -7.86 -11.81 -5.17
C PHE A 111 -8.22 -11.24 -3.81
N VAL A 112 -8.20 -12.10 -2.80
CA VAL A 112 -8.51 -11.76 -1.41
C VAL A 112 -7.44 -12.37 -0.50
N VAL A 113 -6.92 -11.57 0.44
CA VAL A 113 -5.97 -12.00 1.47
C VAL A 113 -6.52 -11.64 2.86
N GLY A 114 -6.44 -12.58 3.80
CA GLY A 114 -6.80 -12.35 5.21
C GLY A 114 -5.60 -11.81 5.99
N LEU A 115 -5.85 -10.92 6.95
CA LEU A 115 -4.81 -10.29 7.78
C LEU A 115 -4.58 -11.00 9.13
N GLY A 116 -5.17 -12.18 9.33
CA GLY A 116 -5.17 -12.88 10.61
C GLY A 116 -6.16 -12.30 11.62
N ASP A 117 -6.25 -12.93 12.79
CA ASP A 117 -6.94 -12.40 13.98
C ASP A 117 -5.97 -11.65 14.90
#